data_AF-A0A377N757-F1
#
_entry.id   AF-A0A377N757-F1
#
_cell.length_a   1.000
_cell.length_b   1.000
_cell.length_c   1.000
_cell.angle_alpha   90.00
_cell.angle_beta   90.00
_cell.angle_gamma   90.00
#
_symmetry.space_group_name_H-M   'P 1'
#
loop_
_entity.id
_entity.type
_entity.pdbx_description
1 polymer ?
#
loop_
_entity_poly.entity_id
_entity_poly.type
_entity_poly.pdbx_seq_one_letter_code
_entity_poly.pdbx_strand_id
1 'polypeptide(L)'
;MKLILWLIIPIAILFAITPLLIYFHTFNSRLSSNPQDWGAFGSYLGGVYSTLFGSLSVFALLLTLNEMKKANIQERKHFQHQMANSKAEKTLQDVIQLTEMIHKLIDVNPTIGNKKHLPYALAATMEELCKKSQVTDEEELYYVAIDLMRAQKSRFSSEIHVLAQLTKKIASIEDDEQAETAKAIVKGLISESYRFWLYCYARVWNMEAKHYLRKWPDFETIPSELERFIPDPYDYQDDQ
;
A
#
# COMPACT_ATOMS: atom_id res chain seq x y z
N MET A 1 1.66 19.12 -38.79
CA MET A 1 2.08 20.53 -38.99
C MET A 1 1.78 21.06 -40.40
N LYS A 2 2.22 20.40 -41.50
CA LYS A 2 1.95 20.85 -42.90
C LYS A 2 0.46 20.97 -43.27
N LEU A 3 -0.38 20.04 -42.79
CA LEU A 3 -1.82 20.03 -43.06
C LEU A 3 -2.56 21.23 -42.41
N ILE A 4 -2.14 21.60 -41.20
CA ILE A 4 -2.70 22.73 -40.44
C ILE A 4 -2.33 24.05 -41.15
N LEU A 5 -1.09 24.16 -41.62
CA LEU A 5 -0.61 25.35 -42.33
C LEU A 5 -1.36 25.57 -43.66
N TRP A 6 -1.66 24.49 -44.39
CA TRP A 6 -2.39 24.55 -45.66
C TRP A 6 -3.87 24.96 -45.51
N LEU A 7 -4.45 24.77 -44.33
CA LEU A 7 -5.81 25.22 -44.00
C LEU A 7 -5.84 26.66 -43.46
N ILE A 8 -4.84 27.06 -42.67
CA ILE A 8 -4.81 28.40 -42.04
C ILE A 8 -4.56 29.51 -43.08
N ILE A 9 -3.64 29.29 -44.03
CA ILE A 9 -3.27 30.28 -45.04
C ILE A 9 -4.47 30.77 -45.88
N PRO A 10 -5.28 29.90 -46.52
CA PRO A 10 -6.42 30.37 -47.33
C PRO A 10 -7.50 31.06 -46.49
N ILE A 11 -7.71 30.63 -45.23
CA ILE A 11 -8.65 31.26 -44.31
C ILE A 11 -8.17 32.67 -43.95
N ALA A 12 -6.89 32.86 -43.64
CA ALA A 12 -6.32 34.17 -43.35
C ALA A 12 -6.43 35.13 -44.56
N ILE A 13 -6.18 34.63 -45.76
CA ILE A 13 -6.35 35.38 -47.02
C ILE A 13 -7.82 35.77 -47.22
N LEU A 14 -8.76 34.86 -47.01
CA LEU A 14 -10.19 35.13 -47.10
C LEU A 14 -10.61 36.24 -46.11
N PHE A 15 -10.16 36.16 -44.85
CA PHE A 15 -10.43 37.17 -43.83
C PHE A 15 -9.85 38.55 -44.21
N ALA A 16 -8.67 38.60 -44.85
CA ALA A 16 -8.05 39.84 -45.30
C ALA A 16 -8.74 40.46 -46.53
N ILE A 17 -9.28 39.64 -47.44
CA ILE A 17 -9.91 40.10 -48.69
C ILE A 17 -11.37 40.52 -48.50
N THR A 18 -12.11 39.85 -47.60
CA THR A 18 -13.52 40.15 -47.28
C THR A 18 -13.82 41.65 -47.07
N PRO A 19 -13.06 42.42 -46.26
CA PRO A 19 -13.35 43.84 -46.04
C PRO A 19 -13.18 44.69 -47.30
N LEU A 20 -12.18 44.37 -48.13
CA LEU A 20 -11.96 45.05 -49.41
C LEU A 20 -13.13 44.83 -50.37
N LEU A 21 -13.66 43.61 -50.43
CA LEU A 21 -14.84 43.29 -51.24
C LEU A 21 -16.08 44.07 -50.79
N ILE A 22 -16.33 44.17 -49.48
CA ILE A 22 -17.44 44.94 -48.91
C ILE A 22 -17.31 46.43 -49.24
N TYR A 23 -16.09 46.98 -49.15
CA TYR A 23 -15.82 48.37 -49.51
C TYR A 23 -16.14 48.65 -50.99
N PHE A 24 -15.60 47.85 -51.91
CA PHE A 24 -15.80 48.07 -53.35
C PHE A 24 -17.26 47.86 -53.78
N HIS A 25 -17.97 46.91 -53.15
CA HIS A 25 -19.39 46.69 -53.40
C HIS A 25 -20.26 47.88 -52.94
N THR A 26 -19.89 48.54 -51.84
CA THR A 26 -20.72 49.59 -51.23
C THR A 26 -20.43 50.98 -51.81
N PHE A 27 -19.19 51.27 -52.21
CA PHE A 27 -18.73 52.62 -52.57
C PHE A 27 -18.44 52.86 -54.07
N ASN A 28 -19.18 52.21 -54.98
CA ASN A 28 -19.10 52.47 -56.44
C ASN A 28 -17.68 52.46 -57.03
N SER A 29 -16.80 51.60 -56.50
CA SER A 29 -15.48 51.29 -57.03
C SER A 29 -14.42 52.41 -57.08
N ARG A 30 -14.64 53.57 -56.42
CA ARG A 30 -13.58 54.59 -56.27
C ARG A 30 -12.92 54.49 -54.90
N LEU A 31 -11.59 54.42 -54.89
CA LEU A 31 -10.80 54.55 -53.66
C LEU A 31 -10.88 56.00 -53.19
N SER A 32 -11.18 56.22 -51.90
CA SER A 32 -11.14 57.57 -51.35
C SER A 32 -9.71 58.09 -51.34
N SER A 33 -9.52 59.30 -51.86
CA SER A 33 -8.27 60.06 -51.74
C SER A 33 -8.15 60.78 -50.39
N ASN A 34 -9.21 60.76 -49.57
CA ASN A 34 -9.19 61.33 -48.24
C ASN A 34 -8.70 60.30 -47.20
N PRO A 35 -7.56 60.53 -46.53
CA PRO A 35 -7.07 59.66 -45.47
C PRO A 35 -8.04 59.46 -44.29
N GLN A 36 -8.93 60.43 -44.01
CA GLN A 36 -9.89 60.30 -42.91
C GLN A 36 -10.89 59.15 -43.12
N ASP A 37 -11.29 58.87 -44.37
CA ASP A 37 -12.23 57.79 -44.69
C ASP A 37 -11.61 56.41 -44.42
N TRP A 38 -10.31 56.27 -44.71
CA TRP A 38 -9.55 55.06 -44.39
C TRP A 38 -9.39 54.84 -42.88
N GLY A 39 -9.23 55.92 -42.11
CA GLY A 39 -9.21 55.86 -40.64
C GLY A 39 -10.55 55.39 -40.06
N ALA A 40 -11.67 55.89 -40.57
CA ALA A 40 -13.01 55.48 -40.15
C ALA A 40 -13.31 54.02 -40.53
N PHE A 41 -12.98 53.60 -41.76
CA PHE A 41 -13.14 52.24 -42.23
C PHE A 41 -12.29 51.23 -41.44
N GLY A 42 -11.01 51.56 -41.21
CA GLY A 42 -10.11 50.77 -40.38
C GLY A 42 -10.63 50.62 -38.94
N SER A 43 -11.24 51.67 -38.38
CA SER A 43 -11.85 51.63 -37.05
C SER A 43 -13.08 50.72 -36.99
N TYR A 44 -13.96 50.76 -38.00
CA TYR A 44 -15.11 49.86 -38.10
C TYR A 44 -14.69 48.39 -38.20
N LEU A 45 -13.77 48.06 -39.11
CA LEU A 45 -13.24 46.71 -39.25
C LEU A 45 -12.50 46.25 -38.01
N GLY A 46 -11.68 47.12 -37.42
CA GLY A 46 -11.00 46.88 -36.17
C GLY A 46 -11.99 46.51 -35.06
N GLY A 47 -13.11 47.22 -34.95
CA GLY A 47 -14.20 46.91 -34.02
C GLY A 47 -14.87 45.56 -34.27
N VAL A 48 -15.23 45.26 -35.53
CA VAL A 48 -15.89 44.00 -35.90
C VAL A 48 -14.96 42.79 -35.66
N TYR A 49 -13.72 42.86 -36.16
CA TYR A 49 -12.76 41.77 -36.00
C TYR A 49 -12.30 41.60 -34.56
N SER A 50 -12.04 42.68 -33.83
CA SER A 50 -11.65 42.58 -32.40
C SER A 50 -12.75 41.92 -31.57
N THR A 51 -14.02 42.25 -31.82
CA THR A 51 -15.16 41.62 -31.13
C THR A 51 -15.27 40.14 -31.48
N LEU A 52 -15.16 39.79 -32.77
CA LEU A 52 -15.22 38.40 -33.24
C LEU A 52 -14.07 37.56 -32.66
N PHE A 53 -12.81 38.01 -32.81
CA PHE A 53 -11.65 37.30 -32.27
C PHE A 53 -11.64 37.28 -30.73
N GLY A 54 -12.14 38.34 -30.09
CA GLY A 54 -12.36 38.37 -28.64
C GLY A 54 -13.31 37.27 -28.19
N SER A 55 -14.47 37.12 -28.85
CA SER A 55 -15.42 36.03 -28.55
C SER A 55 -14.84 34.64 -28.80
N LEU A 56 -14.09 34.46 -29.90
CA LEU A 56 -13.46 33.19 -30.23
C LEU A 56 -12.37 32.83 -29.23
N SER A 57 -11.61 33.84 -28.76
CA SER A 57 -10.61 33.68 -27.73
C SER A 57 -11.22 33.22 -26.40
N VAL A 58 -12.32 33.84 -25.96
CA VAL A 58 -13.05 33.41 -24.76
C VAL A 58 -13.55 31.97 -24.91
N PHE A 59 -14.11 31.60 -26.06
CA PHE A 59 -14.58 30.24 -26.31
C PHE A 59 -13.43 29.22 -26.28
N ALA A 60 -12.30 29.54 -26.92
CA ALA A 60 -11.11 28.71 -26.88
C ALA A 60 -10.59 28.53 -25.44
N LEU A 61 -10.53 29.62 -24.66
CA LEU A 61 -10.14 29.57 -23.25
C LEU A 61 -11.06 28.66 -22.43
N LEU A 62 -12.39 28.73 -22.62
CA LEU A 62 -13.34 27.87 -21.93
C LEU A 62 -13.12 26.39 -22.26
N LEU A 63 -12.86 26.06 -23.54
CA LEU A 63 -12.54 24.71 -23.96
C LEU A 63 -11.25 24.21 -23.30
N THR A 64 -10.19 25.02 -23.33
CA THR A 64 -8.90 24.68 -22.71
C THR A 64 -9.06 24.48 -21.20
N LEU A 65 -9.80 25.35 -20.50
CA LEU A 65 -10.07 25.21 -19.07
C LEU A 65 -10.79 23.91 -18.74
N ASN A 66 -11.77 23.51 -19.55
CA ASN A 66 -12.49 22.26 -19.34
C ASN A 66 -11.57 21.05 -19.53
N GLU A 67 -10.72 21.07 -20.56
CA GLU A 67 -9.77 19.98 -20.82
C GLU A 67 -8.71 19.88 -19.71
N MET A 68 -8.16 21.01 -19.28
CA MET A 68 -7.22 21.06 -18.14
C MET A 68 -7.86 20.52 -16.87
N LYS A 69 -9.13 20.84 -16.60
CA LYS A 69 -9.85 20.31 -15.44
C LYS A 69 -10.00 18.79 -15.50
N LYS A 70 -10.35 18.24 -16.67
CA LYS A 70 -10.45 16.79 -16.86
C LYS A 70 -9.10 16.10 -16.68
N ALA A 71 -8.05 16.63 -17.29
CA ALA A 71 -6.69 16.12 -17.15
C ALA A 71 -6.23 16.13 -15.68
N ASN A 72 -6.48 17.21 -14.94
CA ASN A 72 -6.11 17.31 -13.52
C ASN A 72 -6.86 16.28 -12.67
N ILE A 73 -8.15 16.04 -12.94
CA ILE A 73 -8.92 15.00 -12.23
C ILE A 73 -8.36 13.61 -12.52
N GLN A 74 -8.03 13.30 -13.77
CA GLN A 74 -7.43 12.02 -14.15
C GLN A 74 -6.06 11.83 -13.51
N GLU A 75 -5.20 12.86 -13.55
CA GLU A 75 -3.88 12.84 -12.92
C GLU A 75 -3.97 12.59 -11.42
N ARG A 76 -4.90 13.28 -10.71
CA ARG A 76 -5.16 13.03 -9.29
C ARG A 76 -5.57 11.60 -9.02
N LYS A 77 -6.45 11.01 -9.84
CA LYS A 77 -6.86 9.61 -9.69
C LYS A 77 -5.68 8.66 -9.90
N HIS A 78 -4.90 8.85 -10.97
CA HIS A 78 -3.72 8.03 -11.23
C HIS A 78 -2.68 8.13 -10.10
N PHE A 79 -2.46 9.33 -9.58
CA PHE A 79 -1.56 9.56 -8.46
C PHE A 79 -2.05 8.88 -7.18
N GLN A 80 -3.35 8.97 -6.87
CA GLN A 80 -3.96 8.28 -5.73
C GLN A 80 -3.81 6.75 -5.83
N HIS A 81 -4.06 6.17 -7.00
CA HIS A 81 -3.86 4.73 -7.22
C HIS A 81 -2.39 4.32 -7.08
N GLN A 82 -1.45 5.09 -7.63
CA GLN A 82 -0.02 4.82 -7.47
C GLN A 82 0.43 4.90 -6.01
N MET A 83 -0.05 5.90 -5.27
CA MET A 83 0.23 6.05 -3.84
C MET A 83 -0.33 4.89 -3.01
N ALA A 84 -1.56 4.45 -3.31
CA ALA A 84 -2.17 3.30 -2.62
C ALA A 84 -1.35 2.02 -2.85
N ASN A 85 -0.99 1.73 -4.11
CA ASN A 85 -0.16 0.58 -4.46
C ASN A 85 1.24 0.66 -3.83
N SER A 86 1.89 1.82 -3.89
CA SER A 86 3.21 2.01 -3.28
C SER A 86 3.19 1.84 -1.75
N LYS A 87 2.11 2.29 -1.08
CA LYS A 87 1.93 2.09 0.36
C LYS A 87 1.75 0.61 0.69
N ALA A 88 0.97 -0.12 -0.11
CA ALA A 88 0.79 -1.57 0.04
C ALA A 88 2.12 -2.32 -0.13
N GLU A 89 2.84 -2.07 -1.22
CA GLU A 89 4.15 -2.67 -1.50
C GLU A 89 5.15 -2.39 -0.37
N LYS A 90 5.23 -1.13 0.08
CA LYS A 90 6.08 -0.75 1.22
C LYS A 90 5.70 -1.49 2.50
N THR A 91 4.40 -1.68 2.74
CA THR A 91 3.93 -2.38 3.94
C THR A 91 4.35 -3.85 3.92
N LEU A 92 4.22 -4.53 2.78
CA LEU A 92 4.70 -5.90 2.63
C LEU A 92 6.23 -5.99 2.73
N GLN A 93 6.96 -5.03 2.15
CA GLN A 93 8.41 -4.95 2.28
C GLN A 93 8.85 -4.78 3.74
N ASP A 94 8.18 -3.91 4.50
CA ASP A 94 8.44 -3.73 5.93
C ASP A 94 8.18 -5.03 6.71
N VAL A 95 7.12 -5.78 6.36
CA VAL A 95 6.81 -7.09 6.96
C VAL A 95 7.94 -8.09 6.71
N ILE A 96 8.44 -8.18 5.48
CA ILE A 96 9.59 -9.03 5.13
C ILE A 96 10.82 -8.63 5.94
N GLN A 97 11.16 -7.34 5.96
CA GLN A 97 12.34 -6.83 6.69
C GLN A 97 12.27 -7.10 8.19
N LEU A 98 11.12 -6.87 8.82
CA LEU A 98 10.93 -7.18 10.24
C LEU A 98 11.04 -8.68 10.50
N THR A 99 10.54 -9.51 9.60
CA THR A 99 10.63 -10.97 9.72
C THR A 99 12.06 -11.46 9.57
N GLU A 100 12.83 -10.95 8.61
CA GLU A 100 14.26 -11.21 8.45
C GLU A 100 15.06 -10.70 9.65
N MET A 101 14.66 -9.56 10.24
CA MET A 101 15.29 -9.03 11.44
C MET A 101 15.10 -9.98 12.63
N ILE A 102 13.95 -10.62 12.78
CA ILE A 102 13.74 -11.66 13.81
C ILE A 102 14.74 -12.80 13.61
N HIS A 103 14.90 -13.32 12.39
CA HIS A 103 15.89 -14.36 12.09
C HIS A 103 17.31 -13.93 12.42
N LYS A 104 17.68 -12.71 12.01
CA LYS A 104 19.01 -12.17 12.29
C LYS A 104 19.26 -12.03 13.79
N LEU A 105 18.25 -11.60 14.56
CA LEU A 105 18.35 -11.48 16.01
C LEU A 105 18.54 -12.84 16.67
N ILE A 106 17.78 -13.85 16.25
CA ILE A 106 17.95 -15.24 16.70
C ILE A 106 19.38 -15.72 16.42
N ASP A 107 19.93 -15.39 15.25
CA ASP A 107 21.26 -15.81 14.81
C ASP A 107 22.39 -15.21 15.65
N VAL A 108 22.23 -13.96 16.09
CA VAL A 108 23.25 -13.25 16.90
C VAL A 108 22.99 -13.34 18.40
N ASN A 109 21.92 -14.01 18.83
CA ASN A 109 21.53 -14.07 20.23
C ASN A 109 22.49 -14.99 21.02
N PRO A 110 23.29 -14.45 21.96
CA PRO A 110 24.28 -15.24 22.69
C PRO A 110 23.66 -16.28 23.63
N THR A 111 22.37 -16.15 23.95
CA THR A 111 21.65 -17.13 24.76
C THR A 111 21.13 -18.30 23.93
N ILE A 112 21.20 -18.22 22.60
CA ILE A 112 20.78 -19.28 21.68
C ILE A 112 22.04 -19.94 21.11
N GLY A 113 22.43 -21.09 21.66
CA GLY A 113 23.63 -21.80 21.20
C GLY A 113 23.49 -22.34 19.78
N ASN A 114 22.46 -23.15 19.54
CA ASN A 114 22.14 -23.68 18.21
C ASN A 114 20.66 -23.43 17.89
N LYS A 115 20.39 -22.52 16.95
CA LYS A 115 19.03 -22.14 16.56
C LYS A 115 18.18 -23.31 16.06
N LYS A 116 18.77 -24.28 15.36
CA LYS A 116 18.02 -25.45 14.87
C LYS A 116 17.66 -26.40 16.01
N HIS A 117 18.51 -26.46 17.04
CA HIS A 117 18.31 -27.34 18.19
C HIS A 117 17.45 -26.72 19.30
N LEU A 118 17.34 -25.38 19.36
CA LEU A 118 16.61 -24.69 20.42
C LEU A 118 15.17 -25.19 20.61
N PRO A 119 14.33 -25.34 19.56
CA PRO A 119 12.98 -25.84 19.76
C PRO A 119 12.92 -27.24 20.38
N TYR A 120 13.79 -28.15 19.95
CA TYR A 120 13.92 -29.50 20.51
C TYR A 120 14.38 -29.48 21.97
N ALA A 121 15.33 -28.60 22.32
CA ALA A 121 15.80 -28.45 23.69
C ALA A 121 14.70 -27.91 24.63
N LEU A 122 13.88 -26.97 24.15
CA LEU A 122 12.71 -26.48 24.88
C LEU A 122 11.65 -27.58 25.03
N ALA A 123 11.38 -28.35 23.97
CA ALA A 123 10.46 -29.49 24.01
C ALA A 123 10.91 -30.61 24.96
N ALA A 124 12.21 -30.89 25.01
CA ALA A 124 12.79 -31.84 25.97
C ALA A 124 12.65 -31.34 27.42
N THR A 125 12.82 -30.04 27.65
CA THR A 125 12.59 -29.45 28.99
C THR A 125 11.11 -29.50 29.37
N MET A 126 10.21 -29.31 28.39
CA MET A 126 8.77 -29.48 28.61
C MET A 126 8.40 -30.90 29.00
N GLU A 127 9.06 -31.93 28.46
CA GLU A 127 8.73 -33.33 28.76
C GLU A 127 8.71 -33.62 30.27
N GLU A 128 9.71 -33.14 31.01
CA GLU A 128 9.75 -33.30 32.46
C GLU A 128 8.67 -32.49 33.19
N LEU A 129 8.34 -31.31 32.68
CA LEU A 129 7.32 -30.44 33.27
C LEU A 129 5.90 -30.96 33.01
N CYS A 130 5.62 -31.48 31.82
CA CYS A 130 4.35 -32.11 31.47
C CYS A 130 4.11 -33.37 32.32
N LYS A 131 5.14 -34.21 32.52
CA LYS A 131 5.06 -35.39 33.40
C LYS A 131 4.74 -35.00 34.86
N LYS A 132 5.35 -33.93 35.36
CA LYS A 132 5.09 -33.43 36.73
C LYS A 132 3.70 -32.83 36.89
N SER A 133 3.22 -32.15 35.84
CA SER A 133 1.93 -31.44 35.87
C SER A 133 0.75 -32.31 35.44
N GLN A 134 1.02 -33.54 34.97
CA GLN A 134 0.02 -34.49 34.46
C GLN A 134 -0.87 -33.87 33.37
N VAL A 135 -0.25 -33.29 32.35
CA VAL A 135 -0.98 -32.65 31.23
C VAL A 135 -1.92 -33.64 30.56
N THR A 136 -3.20 -33.26 30.45
CA THR A 136 -4.29 -34.06 29.90
C THR A 136 -4.94 -33.45 28.66
N ASP A 137 -4.69 -32.17 28.38
CA ASP A 137 -5.25 -31.47 27.22
C ASP A 137 -4.28 -30.41 26.64
N GLU A 138 -4.69 -29.82 25.51
CA GLU A 138 -3.92 -28.76 24.85
C GLU A 138 -3.80 -27.48 25.69
N GLU A 139 -4.81 -27.12 26.47
CA GLU A 139 -4.80 -25.90 27.27
C GLU A 139 -3.75 -25.98 28.38
N GLU A 140 -3.69 -27.12 29.06
CA GLU A 140 -2.67 -27.46 30.06
C GLU A 140 -1.27 -27.46 29.45
N LEU A 141 -1.10 -27.97 28.23
CA LEU A 141 0.17 -27.90 27.50
C LEU A 141 0.62 -26.44 27.30
N TYR A 142 -0.29 -25.56 26.89
CA TYR A 142 0.00 -24.13 26.76
C TYR A 142 0.38 -23.49 28.10
N TYR A 143 -0.29 -23.84 29.20
CA TYR A 143 0.07 -23.32 30.53
C TYR A 143 1.49 -23.71 30.91
N VAL A 144 1.87 -24.97 30.70
CA VAL A 144 3.24 -25.44 30.97
C VAL A 144 4.26 -24.74 30.08
N ALA A 145 3.97 -24.58 28.79
CA ALA A 145 4.86 -23.88 27.85
C ALA A 145 5.05 -22.41 28.24
N ILE A 146 3.98 -21.72 28.64
CA ILE A 146 4.01 -20.33 29.10
C ILE A 146 4.81 -20.22 30.41
N ASP A 147 4.65 -21.15 31.35
CA ASP A 147 5.39 -21.15 32.60
C ASP A 147 6.89 -21.40 32.38
N LEU A 148 7.25 -22.31 31.47
CA LEU A 148 8.64 -22.48 31.02
C LEU A 148 9.24 -21.16 30.51
N MET A 149 8.49 -20.38 29.72
CA MET A 149 8.94 -19.08 29.21
C MET A 149 9.12 -18.03 30.32
N ARG A 150 8.40 -18.15 31.44
CA ARG A 150 8.60 -17.29 32.63
C ARG A 150 9.98 -17.50 33.26
N ALA A 151 10.55 -18.71 33.18
CA ALA A 151 11.91 -18.97 33.63
C ALA A 151 12.99 -18.47 32.63
N GLN A 152 12.62 -18.20 31.38
CA GLN A 152 13.54 -17.90 30.27
C GLN A 152 13.59 -16.40 29.91
N LYS A 153 13.56 -15.50 30.90
CA LYS A 153 13.39 -14.05 30.70
C LYS A 153 14.29 -13.42 29.62
N SER A 154 15.56 -13.80 29.52
CA SER A 154 16.49 -13.19 28.54
C SER A 154 16.43 -13.82 27.14
N ARG A 155 15.79 -14.99 26.98
CA ARG A 155 15.96 -15.85 25.80
C ARG A 155 15.52 -15.22 24.49
N PHE A 156 14.37 -14.53 24.46
CA PHE A 156 13.82 -13.87 23.27
C PHE A 156 13.61 -12.36 23.48
N SER A 157 14.39 -11.76 24.36
CA SER A 157 14.17 -10.39 24.84
C SER A 157 14.26 -9.33 23.73
N SER A 158 15.09 -9.55 22.70
CA SER A 158 15.22 -8.62 21.57
C SER A 158 14.20 -8.93 20.48
N GLU A 159 14.04 -10.21 20.16
CA GLU A 159 13.17 -10.75 19.12
C GLU A 159 11.72 -10.36 19.38
N ILE A 160 11.29 -10.37 20.64
CA ILE A 160 9.90 -10.07 21.00
C ILE A 160 9.50 -8.63 20.69
N HIS A 161 10.44 -7.68 20.74
CA HIS A 161 10.17 -6.29 20.40
C HIS A 161 9.93 -6.14 18.90
N VAL A 162 10.71 -6.84 18.08
CA VAL A 162 10.51 -6.85 16.62
C VAL A 162 9.21 -7.58 16.27
N LEU A 163 8.89 -8.69 16.95
CA LEU A 163 7.61 -9.38 16.77
C LEU A 163 6.41 -8.50 17.15
N ALA A 164 6.51 -7.69 18.21
CA ALA A 164 5.47 -6.74 18.59
C ALA A 164 5.23 -5.70 17.47
N GLN A 165 6.31 -5.16 16.89
CA GLN A 165 6.22 -4.21 15.78
C GLN A 165 5.63 -4.86 14.51
N LEU A 166 6.07 -6.08 14.19
CA LEU A 166 5.59 -6.86 13.05
C LEU A 166 4.08 -7.13 13.16
N THR A 167 3.64 -7.70 14.28
CA THR A 167 2.24 -8.06 14.51
C THR A 167 1.33 -6.83 14.58
N LYS A 168 1.80 -5.72 15.16
CA LYS A 168 1.12 -4.42 15.10
C LYS A 168 0.95 -3.91 13.68
N LYS A 169 2.00 -3.99 12.87
CA LYS A 169 1.99 -3.52 11.48
C LYS A 169 0.99 -4.32 10.66
N ILE A 170 1.00 -5.65 10.79
CA ILE A 170 0.03 -6.55 10.13
C ILE A 170 -1.39 -6.22 10.58
N ALA A 171 -1.62 -6.03 11.89
CA ALA A 171 -2.93 -5.66 12.43
C ALA A 171 -3.42 -4.26 12.02
N SER A 172 -2.57 -3.42 11.41
CA SER A 172 -2.92 -2.09 10.89
C SER A 172 -3.23 -2.08 9.39
N ILE A 173 -3.11 -3.23 8.71
CA ILE A 173 -3.47 -3.36 7.30
C ILE A 173 -5.00 -3.40 7.21
N GLU A 174 -5.58 -2.47 6.44
CA GLU A 174 -7.03 -2.35 6.23
C GLU A 174 -7.57 -3.33 5.18
N ASP A 175 -6.72 -3.74 4.24
CA ASP A 175 -7.07 -4.64 3.16
C ASP A 175 -6.83 -6.10 3.58
N ASP A 176 -7.91 -6.89 3.65
CA ASP A 176 -7.88 -8.26 4.15
C ASP A 176 -6.96 -9.17 3.31
N GLU A 177 -6.94 -9.01 1.99
CA GLU A 177 -6.09 -9.82 1.10
C GLU A 177 -4.60 -9.54 1.35
N GLN A 178 -4.21 -8.27 1.51
CA GLN A 178 -2.85 -7.89 1.89
C GLN A 178 -2.50 -8.34 3.30
N ALA A 179 -3.44 -8.29 4.24
CA ALA A 179 -3.22 -8.77 5.60
C ALA A 179 -2.94 -10.28 5.60
N GLU A 180 -3.72 -11.07 4.88
CA GLU A 180 -3.50 -12.51 4.72
C GLU A 180 -2.19 -12.82 4.00
N THR A 181 -1.84 -12.04 2.97
CA THR A 181 -0.54 -12.16 2.29
C THR A 181 0.62 -11.89 3.26
N ALA A 182 0.53 -10.85 4.07
CA ALA A 182 1.53 -10.53 5.09
C ALA A 182 1.66 -11.64 6.14
N LYS A 183 0.53 -12.20 6.61
CA LYS A 183 0.51 -13.34 7.53
C LYS A 183 1.18 -14.58 6.91
N ALA A 184 0.87 -14.88 5.65
CA ALA A 184 1.47 -16.00 4.92
C ALA A 184 2.99 -15.85 4.76
N ILE A 185 3.49 -14.64 4.47
CA ILE A 185 4.93 -14.33 4.43
C ILE A 185 5.60 -14.69 5.76
N VAL A 186 5.04 -14.23 6.88
CA VAL A 186 5.60 -14.51 8.21
C VAL A 186 5.57 -16.02 8.51
N LYS A 187 4.47 -16.71 8.21
CA LYS A 187 4.36 -18.17 8.42
C LYS A 187 5.32 -18.96 7.53
N GLY A 188 5.60 -18.48 6.33
CA GLY A 188 6.57 -19.09 5.41
C GLY A 188 8.02 -18.85 5.81
N LEU A 189 8.30 -17.71 6.45
CA LEU A 189 9.67 -17.35 6.87
C LEU A 189 9.99 -17.84 8.29
N ILE A 190 9.07 -17.78 9.25
CA ILE A 190 9.29 -18.24 10.63
C ILE A 190 8.73 -19.65 10.80
N SER A 191 9.60 -20.60 11.17
CA SER A 191 9.16 -21.98 11.35
C SER A 191 8.10 -22.11 12.45
N GLU A 192 7.29 -23.13 12.32
CA GLU A 192 6.20 -23.43 13.24
C GLU A 192 6.63 -23.48 14.71
N SER A 193 7.66 -24.25 15.03
CA SER A 193 8.15 -24.36 16.40
C SER A 193 8.60 -22.99 16.95
N TYR A 194 9.23 -22.13 16.13
CA TYR A 194 9.60 -20.78 16.56
C TYR A 194 8.38 -19.88 16.78
N ARG A 195 7.36 -19.96 15.92
CA ARG A 195 6.10 -19.21 16.12
C ARG A 195 5.46 -19.59 17.46
N PHE A 196 5.38 -20.88 17.77
CA PHE A 196 4.85 -21.38 19.05
C PHE A 196 5.63 -20.84 20.26
N TRP A 197 6.96 -20.93 20.26
CA TRP A 197 7.77 -20.48 21.40
C TRP A 197 7.77 -18.96 21.57
N LEU A 198 7.81 -18.21 20.46
CA LEU A 198 7.68 -16.76 20.48
C LEU A 198 6.31 -16.33 20.99
N TYR A 199 5.24 -17.04 20.64
CA TYR A 199 3.90 -16.81 21.18
C TYR A 199 3.87 -17.02 22.70
N CYS A 200 4.36 -18.17 23.19
CA CYS A 200 4.40 -18.46 24.62
C CYS A 200 5.23 -17.42 25.39
N TYR A 201 6.34 -16.96 24.80
CA TYR A 201 7.17 -15.92 25.38
C TYR A 201 6.46 -14.55 25.40
N ALA A 202 5.78 -14.19 24.32
CA ALA A 202 4.98 -12.96 24.21
C ALA A 202 3.94 -12.85 25.31
N ARG A 203 3.25 -13.96 25.62
CA ARG A 203 2.20 -14.04 26.64
C ARG A 203 2.66 -13.59 28.03
N VAL A 204 3.95 -13.74 28.32
CA VAL A 204 4.57 -13.40 29.61
C VAL A 204 5.29 -12.05 29.55
N TRP A 205 6.12 -11.82 28.54
CA TRP A 205 7.14 -10.77 28.59
C TRP A 205 6.85 -9.55 27.71
N ASN A 206 5.83 -9.58 26.85
CA ASN A 206 5.51 -8.44 25.98
C ASN A 206 4.00 -8.28 25.76
N MET A 207 3.42 -7.28 26.43
CA MET A 207 1.99 -7.00 26.38
C MET A 207 1.51 -6.56 24.99
N GLU A 208 2.34 -5.88 24.21
CA GLU A 208 2.00 -5.41 22.87
C GLU A 208 1.91 -6.59 21.90
N ALA A 209 2.95 -7.44 21.85
CA ALA A 209 2.94 -8.67 21.06
C ALA A 209 1.77 -9.57 21.47
N LYS A 210 1.55 -9.78 22.78
CA LYS A 210 0.40 -10.53 23.29
C LYS A 210 -0.94 -9.99 22.78
N HIS A 211 -1.12 -8.68 22.74
CA HIS A 211 -2.36 -8.06 22.27
C HIS A 211 -2.62 -8.35 20.79
N TYR A 212 -1.60 -8.18 19.94
CA TYR A 212 -1.76 -8.35 18.50
C TYR A 212 -1.79 -9.83 18.08
N LEU A 213 -1.00 -10.69 18.73
CA LEU A 213 -1.04 -12.14 18.47
C LEU A 213 -2.39 -12.76 18.81
N ARG A 214 -3.11 -12.28 19.83
CA ARG A 214 -4.48 -12.72 20.13
C ARG A 214 -5.48 -12.47 19.00
N LYS A 215 -5.19 -11.52 18.10
CA LYS A 215 -6.01 -11.24 16.91
C LYS A 215 -5.62 -12.08 15.70
N TRP A 216 -4.60 -12.92 15.85
CA TRP A 216 -4.04 -13.76 14.81
C TRP A 216 -3.94 -15.22 15.32
N PRO A 217 -5.07 -15.93 15.37
CA PRO A 217 -5.17 -17.24 16.02
C PRO A 217 -4.39 -18.36 15.34
N ASP A 218 -4.10 -18.25 14.04
CA ASP A 218 -3.31 -19.22 13.28
C ASP A 218 -1.82 -18.85 13.20
N PHE A 219 -1.37 -17.89 14.02
CA PHE A 219 0.05 -17.57 14.16
C PHE A 219 0.81 -18.70 14.83
N GLU A 220 0.27 -19.30 15.89
CA GLU A 220 0.82 -20.46 16.56
C GLU A 220 0.05 -21.73 16.20
N THR A 221 0.78 -22.84 16.08
CA THR A 221 0.24 -24.19 16.08
C THR A 221 1.15 -25.03 16.99
N ILE A 222 0.60 -26.09 17.59
CA ILE A 222 1.40 -26.96 18.44
C ILE A 222 2.37 -27.71 17.54
N PRO A 223 3.69 -27.53 17.71
CA PRO A 223 4.65 -28.14 16.82
C PRO A 223 4.72 -29.66 17.06
N SER A 224 5.10 -30.41 16.04
CA SER A 224 5.18 -31.89 16.08
C SER A 224 6.07 -32.45 17.20
N GLU A 225 7.06 -31.69 17.66
CA GLU A 225 7.89 -32.07 18.81
C GLU A 225 7.10 -32.17 20.14
N LEU A 226 5.96 -31.49 20.22
CA LEU A 226 5.08 -31.42 21.39
C LEU A 226 3.78 -32.21 21.22
N GLU A 227 3.39 -32.61 20.00
CA GLU A 227 2.16 -33.38 19.72
C GLU A 227 2.08 -34.65 20.58
N ARG A 228 3.21 -35.32 20.84
CA ARG A 228 3.30 -36.50 21.70
C ARG A 228 2.85 -36.32 23.16
N PHE A 229 2.63 -35.08 23.59
CA PHE A 229 2.16 -34.76 24.94
C PHE A 229 0.66 -34.53 25.01
N ILE A 230 -0.02 -34.48 23.88
CA ILE A 230 -1.49 -34.39 23.81
C ILE A 230 -2.00 -35.83 23.75
N PRO A 231 -2.84 -36.28 24.69
CA PRO A 231 -3.43 -37.60 24.61
C PRO A 231 -4.35 -37.70 23.39
N ASP A 232 -4.34 -38.86 22.73
CA ASP A 232 -5.23 -39.12 21.60
C ASP A 232 -6.69 -39.10 22.13
N PRO A 233 -7.61 -38.31 21.56
CA PRO A 233 -9.02 -38.31 21.98
C PRO A 233 -9.67 -39.70 21.96
N TYR A 234 -9.08 -40.68 21.26
CA TYR A 234 -9.54 -42.08 21.25
C TYR A 234 -9.01 -42.95 22.40
N ASP A 235 -8.00 -42.51 23.16
CA ASP A 235 -7.40 -43.30 24.26
C ASP A 235 -8.33 -43.41 25.49
N TYR A 236 -9.41 -42.61 25.53
CA TYR A 236 -10.44 -42.65 26.57
C TYR A 236 -11.62 -43.61 26.27
N GLN A 237 -11.60 -44.33 25.14
CA GLN A 237 -12.69 -45.26 24.78
C GLN A 237 -12.47 -46.72 25.19
N ASP A 238 -11.28 -47.11 25.66
CA ASP A 238 -10.97 -48.51 26.02
C ASP A 238 -11.09 -48.83 27.53
N ASP A 239 -11.43 -47.85 28.37
CA ASP A 239 -11.58 -48.02 29.83
C ASP A 239 -13.03 -47.81 30.34
N GLN A 240 -14.04 -48.39 29.65
CA GLN A 240 -15.40 -48.56 30.18
C GLN A 240 -15.93 -49.99 30.09
#